data_AF-A0A1M6GHE6-F1
#
_entry.id   AF-A0A1M6GHE6-F1
#
_cell.length_a   1.000
_cell.length_b   1.000
_cell.length_c   1.000
_cell.angle_alpha   90.00
_cell.angle_beta   90.00
_cell.angle_gamma   90.00
#
_symmetry.space_group_name_H-M   'P 1'
#
loop_
_entity.id
_entity.type
_entity.pdbx_description
1 polymer ?
#
loop_
_entity_poly.entity_id
_entity_poly.type
_entity_poly.pdbx_seq_one_letter_code
_entity_poly.pdbx_strand_id
1 'polypeptide(L)'
;MIEDAYYKTFSMNPKAKELSLYLKKNFSNGNYFSAYEAGFCGYGVQVKDIYRNKSRIKSFLYRHGIEVPFELATASKYWSSNLTTWLREVKLSTDFGHTIILGILDTVTLLRVRLLYVQKELRRISNQEEYVQQVKWLTGIPA
;
A
#
# COMPACT_ATOMS: atom_id res chain seq x y z
N MET A 1 29.40 -22.12 4.47
CA MET A 1 29.73 -21.04 3.52
C MET A 1 28.92 -21.32 2.27
N ILE A 2 27.95 -20.47 1.93
CA ILE A 2 27.29 -20.52 0.62
C ILE A 2 27.93 -19.36 -0.14
N GLU A 3 28.86 -19.70 -1.02
CA GLU A 3 29.51 -18.77 -1.95
C GLU A 3 28.44 -18.02 -2.75
N ASP A 4 28.72 -16.76 -3.08
CA ASP A 4 27.84 -15.84 -3.82
C ASP A 4 27.40 -16.41 -5.19
N ALA A 5 26.41 -17.30 -5.19
CA ALA A 5 25.91 -17.96 -6.39
C ALA A 5 24.90 -17.05 -7.09
N TYR A 6 25.38 -16.13 -7.91
CA TYR A 6 24.57 -15.43 -8.91
C TYR A 6 24.10 -16.44 -9.97
N TYR A 7 22.86 -16.92 -9.88
CA TYR A 7 22.32 -17.93 -10.80
C TYR A 7 22.12 -17.41 -12.24
N LYS A 8 21.82 -16.12 -12.41
CA LYS A 8 21.90 -15.28 -13.63
C LYS A 8 20.97 -14.07 -13.48
N THR A 9 21.20 -13.02 -14.27
CA THR A 9 20.22 -11.96 -14.48
C THR A 9 18.98 -12.53 -15.17
N PHE A 10 17.81 -12.35 -14.58
CA PHE A 10 16.54 -12.89 -15.06
C PHE A 10 15.54 -11.75 -15.24
N SER A 11 14.92 -11.67 -16.42
CA SER A 11 13.86 -10.72 -16.75
C SER A 11 12.59 -11.49 -17.08
N MET A 12 11.47 -11.12 -16.47
CA MET A 12 10.16 -11.74 -16.71
C MET A 12 9.03 -10.73 -16.56
N ASN A 13 7.86 -11.05 -17.13
CA ASN A 13 6.66 -10.28 -16.87
C ASN A 13 6.25 -10.40 -15.39
N PRO A 14 5.64 -9.36 -14.78
CA PRO A 14 5.23 -9.37 -13.38
C PRO A 14 3.96 -10.22 -13.15
N LYS A 15 3.98 -11.50 -13.55
CA LYS A 15 2.88 -12.46 -13.40
C LYS A 15 3.31 -13.62 -12.51
N ALA A 16 2.62 -13.79 -11.39
CA ALA A 16 2.91 -14.82 -10.39
C ALA A 16 2.94 -16.25 -10.96
N LYS A 17 2.04 -16.55 -11.91
CA LYS A 17 1.99 -17.87 -12.58
C LYS A 17 3.26 -18.18 -13.37
N GLU A 18 3.82 -17.19 -14.07
CA GLU A 18 5.05 -17.36 -14.86
C GLU A 18 6.24 -17.61 -13.92
N LEU A 19 6.30 -16.92 -12.78
CA LEU A 19 7.36 -17.10 -11.78
C LEU A 19 7.30 -18.49 -11.16
N SER A 20 6.11 -18.94 -10.75
CA SER A 20 5.91 -20.27 -10.15
C SER A 20 6.36 -21.40 -11.08
N LEU A 21 6.01 -21.32 -12.37
CA LEU A 21 6.41 -22.30 -13.37
C LEU A 21 7.93 -22.32 -13.59
N TYR A 22 8.55 -21.14 -13.67
CA TYR A 22 9.98 -21.01 -13.82
C TYR A 22 10.73 -21.62 -12.62
N LEU A 23 10.30 -21.29 -11.40
CA LEU A 23 10.92 -21.78 -10.17
C LEU A 23 10.82 -23.31 -10.07
N LYS A 24 9.63 -23.88 -10.24
CA LYS A 24 9.43 -25.34 -10.24
C LYS A 24 10.26 -26.06 -11.30
N LYS A 25 10.46 -25.45 -12.46
CA LYS A 25 11.23 -26.02 -13.56
C LYS A 25 12.74 -26.02 -13.28
N ASN A 26 13.27 -24.97 -12.67
CA ASN A 26 14.73 -24.77 -12.56
C ASN A 26 15.29 -25.12 -11.18
N PHE A 27 14.48 -25.12 -10.13
CA PHE A 27 14.89 -25.54 -8.78
C PHE A 27 13.82 -26.43 -8.15
N SER A 28 13.68 -27.64 -8.69
CA SER A 28 12.66 -28.62 -8.28
C SER A 28 12.67 -28.99 -6.79
N ASN A 29 13.81 -28.85 -6.11
CA ASN A 29 13.95 -29.08 -4.66
C ASN A 29 13.83 -27.79 -3.82
N GLY A 30 13.44 -26.66 -4.43
CA GLY A 30 13.26 -25.41 -3.72
C GLY A 30 12.00 -25.43 -2.85
N ASN A 31 12.15 -25.14 -1.56
CA ASN A 31 11.01 -24.84 -0.69
C ASN A 31 10.58 -23.39 -0.90
N TYR A 32 9.48 -23.20 -1.64
CA TYR A 32 8.93 -21.89 -1.97
C TYR A 32 7.81 -21.52 -1.00
N PHE A 33 8.14 -20.71 0.01
CA PHE A 33 7.13 -20.11 0.88
C PHE A 33 6.51 -18.90 0.17
N SER A 34 5.18 -18.84 0.11
CA SER A 34 4.38 -17.76 -0.49
C SER A 34 4.45 -16.46 0.33
N ALA A 35 5.63 -16.09 0.83
CA ALA A 35 5.87 -14.82 1.50
C ALA A 35 5.52 -13.61 0.60
N TYR A 36 5.49 -13.83 -0.71
CA TYR A 36 5.01 -12.89 -1.71
C TYR A 36 3.51 -12.56 -1.57
N GLU A 37 2.67 -13.51 -1.12
CA GLU A 37 1.23 -13.32 -1.10
C GLU A 37 0.72 -12.56 0.13
N ALA A 38 1.29 -12.81 1.31
CA ALA A 38 0.89 -12.12 2.54
C ALA A 38 1.39 -10.66 2.61
N GLY A 39 2.57 -10.37 2.03
CA GLY A 39 3.18 -9.04 2.04
C GLY A 39 2.65 -8.08 0.97
N PHE A 40 2.26 -8.59 -0.21
CA PHE A 40 1.95 -7.77 -1.38
C PHE A 40 0.46 -7.73 -1.76
N CYS A 41 -0.33 -8.79 -1.47
CA CYS A 41 -1.68 -8.92 -2.05
C CYS A 41 -2.77 -8.15 -1.29
N GLY A 42 -2.72 -8.11 0.04
CA GLY A 42 -3.80 -7.52 0.83
C GLY A 42 -3.69 -6.01 0.96
N TYR A 43 -2.46 -5.51 1.17
CA TYR A 43 -2.23 -4.18 1.74
C TYR A 43 -1.95 -3.06 0.75
N GLY A 44 -1.44 -3.41 -0.43
CA GLY A 44 -1.35 -2.48 -1.55
C GLY A 44 -2.72 -1.97 -1.99
N VAL A 45 -3.78 -2.77 -1.80
CA VAL A 45 -5.16 -2.38 -2.12
C VAL A 45 -5.64 -1.26 -1.21
N GLN A 46 -5.46 -1.36 0.13
CA GLN A 46 -5.91 -0.27 1.02
C GLN A 46 -5.12 1.02 0.80
N VAL A 47 -3.82 0.94 0.50
CA VAL A 47 -3.02 2.12 0.13
C VAL A 47 -3.56 2.76 -1.16
N LYS A 48 -3.87 1.94 -2.18
CA LYS A 48 -4.49 2.42 -3.42
C LYS A 48 -5.89 3.01 -3.18
N ASP A 49 -6.67 2.48 -2.26
CA ASP A 49 -7.99 3.00 -1.93
C ASP A 49 -7.92 4.34 -1.19
N ILE A 50 -6.92 4.55 -0.33
CA ILE A 50 -6.64 5.88 0.24
C ILE A 50 -6.33 6.88 -0.88
N TYR A 51 -5.50 6.49 -1.86
CA TYR A 51 -5.19 7.32 -3.03
C TYR A 51 -6.45 7.63 -3.86
N ARG A 52 -7.28 6.62 -4.14
CA ARG A 52 -8.54 6.79 -4.89
C ARG A 52 -9.50 7.73 -4.17
N ASN A 53 -9.63 7.62 -2.85
CA ASN A 53 -10.45 8.53 -2.06
C ASN A 53 -9.94 9.97 -2.13
N LYS A 54 -8.61 10.18 -2.19
CA LYS A 54 -8.02 11.50 -2.44
C LYS A 54 -8.40 12.05 -3.82
N SER A 55 -8.38 11.21 -4.85
CA SER A 55 -8.83 11.62 -6.19
C SER A 55 -10.32 11.94 -6.22
N ARG A 56 -11.17 11.12 -5.57
CA ARG A 56 -12.62 11.36 -5.49
C ARG A 56 -12.94 12.69 -4.81
N ILE A 57 -12.28 13.00 -3.70
CA ILE A 57 -12.55 14.25 -2.99
C ILE A 57 -12.08 15.47 -3.79
N LYS A 58 -10.94 15.37 -4.50
CA LYS A 58 -10.50 16.42 -5.42
C LYS A 58 -11.52 16.68 -6.53
N SER A 59 -12.01 15.63 -7.20
CA SER A 59 -13.05 15.78 -8.22
C SER A 59 -14.37 16.31 -7.66
N PHE A 60 -14.74 15.89 -6.44
CA PHE A 60 -15.93 16.38 -5.76
C PHE A 60 -15.84 17.88 -5.46
N LEU A 61 -14.73 18.33 -4.88
CA LEU A 61 -14.48 19.74 -4.57
C LEU A 61 -14.44 20.59 -5.84
N TYR A 62 -13.75 20.12 -6.88
CA TYR A 62 -13.69 20.78 -8.18
C TYR A 62 -15.09 20.99 -8.78
N ARG A 63 -15.97 19.97 -8.71
CA ARG A 63 -17.37 20.08 -9.17
C ARG A 63 -18.16 21.14 -8.40
N HIS A 64 -17.81 21.40 -7.15
CA HIS A 64 -18.45 22.43 -6.31
C HIS A 64 -17.73 23.79 -6.38
N GLY A 65 -16.76 23.96 -7.29
CA GLY A 65 -16.02 25.22 -7.46
C GLY A 65 -15.03 25.52 -6.34
N ILE A 66 -14.66 24.51 -5.55
CA ILE A 66 -13.70 24.67 -4.44
C ILE A 66 -12.32 24.21 -4.90
N GLU A 67 -11.39 25.15 -4.96
CA GLU A 67 -9.99 24.85 -5.27
C GLU A 67 -9.25 24.36 -4.02
N VAL A 68 -8.40 23.36 -4.21
CA VAL A 68 -7.54 22.84 -3.13
C VAL A 68 -6.32 23.76 -3.01
N PRO A 69 -6.03 24.30 -1.81
CA PRO A 69 -4.85 25.15 -1.58
C PRO A 69 -3.56 24.50 -2.11
N PHE A 70 -2.70 25.31 -2.74
CA PHE A 70 -1.47 24.84 -3.36
C PHE A 70 -0.54 24.13 -2.36
N GLU A 71 -0.53 24.59 -1.11
CA GLU A 71 0.22 23.98 -0.02
C GLU A 71 -0.25 22.55 0.23
N LEU A 72 -1.56 22.28 0.17
CA LEU A 72 -2.13 20.95 0.36
C LEU A 72 -2.04 20.08 -0.90
N ALA A 73 -2.02 20.71 -2.08
CA ALA A 73 -1.86 20.03 -3.36
C ALA A 73 -0.44 19.48 -3.54
N THR A 74 0.56 20.26 -3.14
CA THR A 74 1.99 19.94 -3.27
C THR A 74 2.50 19.10 -2.10
N ALA A 75 2.03 19.34 -0.87
CA ALA A 75 2.64 18.77 0.33
C ALA A 75 2.55 17.24 0.49
N SER A 76 1.86 16.49 -0.37
CA SER A 76 1.92 15.03 -0.19
C SER A 76 1.47 14.17 -1.38
N LYS A 77 2.34 13.22 -1.74
CA LYS A 77 2.00 11.96 -2.43
C LYS A 77 0.93 11.14 -1.67
N TYR A 78 0.76 11.38 -0.37
CA TYR A 78 -0.10 10.63 0.54
C TYR A 78 -1.25 11.50 1.10
N TRP A 79 -2.13 10.89 1.91
CA TRP A 79 -3.16 11.62 2.64
C TRP A 79 -2.56 12.22 3.92
N SER A 80 -2.55 13.55 4.07
CA SER A 80 -1.98 14.22 5.25
C SER A 80 -3.04 14.51 6.32
N SER A 81 -2.60 14.69 7.57
CA SER A 81 -3.48 15.17 8.65
C SER A 81 -4.04 16.57 8.33
N ASN A 82 -3.21 17.45 7.78
CA ASN A 82 -3.61 18.81 7.41
C ASN A 82 -4.71 18.79 6.35
N LEU A 83 -4.65 17.87 5.38
CA LEU A 83 -5.73 17.66 4.41
C LEU A 83 -7.03 17.23 5.10
N THR A 84 -6.96 16.32 6.07
CA THR A 84 -8.13 15.91 6.85
C THR A 84 -8.75 17.09 7.61
N THR A 85 -7.94 17.89 8.29
CA THR A 85 -8.42 19.06 9.06
C THR A 85 -9.09 20.07 8.14
N TRP A 86 -8.42 20.43 7.05
CA TRP A 86 -8.96 21.35 6.06
C TRP A 86 -10.29 20.85 5.48
N LEU A 87 -10.38 19.57 5.10
CA LEU A 87 -11.62 18.99 4.57
C LEU A 87 -12.80 19.02 5.55
N ARG A 88 -12.56 19.00 6.86
CA ARG A 88 -13.62 19.14 7.87
C ARG A 88 -14.14 20.58 7.97
N GLU A 89 -13.32 21.56 7.61
CA GLU A 89 -13.64 22.99 7.67
C GLU A 89 -14.21 23.53 6.35
N VAL A 90 -14.11 22.77 5.26
CA VAL A 90 -14.64 23.16 3.95
C VAL A 90 -16.14 23.43 4.07
N LYS A 91 -16.55 24.65 3.73
CA LYS A 91 -17.96 25.05 3.69
C LYS A 91 -18.57 24.71 2.34
N LEU A 92 -19.48 23.74 2.32
CA LEU A 92 -20.34 23.45 1.17
C LEU A 92 -21.70 24.12 1.36
N SER A 93 -22.33 24.46 0.24
CA SER A 93 -23.66 25.05 0.16
C SER A 93 -24.79 24.09 0.54
N THR A 94 -24.53 22.76 0.53
CA THR A 94 -25.53 21.73 0.79
C THR A 94 -25.06 20.77 1.87
N ASP A 95 -25.94 20.45 2.83
CA ASP A 95 -25.67 19.50 3.92
C ASP A 95 -25.28 18.10 3.42
N PHE A 96 -25.88 17.66 2.30
CA PHE A 96 -25.53 16.38 1.67
C PHE A 96 -24.06 16.32 1.25
N GLY A 97 -23.49 17.44 0.79
CA GLY A 97 -22.10 17.49 0.38
C GLY A 97 -21.14 17.26 1.55
N HIS A 98 -21.48 17.82 2.72
CA HIS A 98 -20.75 17.58 3.96
C HIS A 98 -20.78 16.12 4.37
N THR A 99 -21.95 15.46 4.27
CA THR A 99 -22.08 14.02 4.55
C THR A 99 -21.16 13.17 3.67
N ILE A 100 -21.07 13.49 2.37
CA ILE A 100 -20.19 12.76 1.44
C ILE A 100 -18.71 12.93 1.82
N ILE A 101 -18.27 14.16 2.13
CA ILE A 101 -16.90 14.41 2.59
C ILE A 101 -16.61 13.61 3.86
N LEU A 102 -17.49 13.68 4.85
CA LEU A 102 -17.35 12.96 6.12
C LEU A 102 -17.26 11.44 5.90
N GLY A 103 -18.11 10.86 5.06
CA GLY A 103 -18.05 9.44 4.73
C GLY A 103 -16.72 9.01 4.07
N ILE A 104 -16.16 9.86 3.20
CA ILE A 104 -14.82 9.62 2.63
C ILE A 104 -13.74 9.72 3.73
N LEU A 105 -13.81 10.71 4.62
CA LEU A 105 -12.88 10.88 5.74
C LEU A 105 -12.91 9.67 6.68
N ASP A 106 -14.09 9.15 7.00
CA ASP A 106 -14.26 7.99 7.86
C ASP A 106 -13.69 6.73 7.22
N THR A 107 -13.94 6.54 5.92
CA THR A 107 -13.37 5.45 5.13
C THR A 107 -11.84 5.49 5.15
N VAL A 108 -11.24 6.64 4.89
CA VAL A 108 -9.77 6.80 4.90
C VAL A 108 -9.20 6.58 6.30
N THR A 109 -9.88 7.07 7.34
CA THR A 109 -9.48 6.87 8.74
C THR A 109 -9.45 5.39 9.09
N LEU A 110 -10.52 4.65 8.76
CA LEU A 110 -10.60 3.21 8.96
C LEU A 110 -9.48 2.46 8.24
N LEU A 111 -9.25 2.78 6.95
CA LEU A 111 -8.20 2.14 6.16
C LEU A 111 -6.81 2.36 6.77
N ARG A 112 -6.52 3.55 7.30
CA ARG A 112 -5.25 3.88 7.95
C ARG A 112 -5.06 3.11 9.25
N VAL A 113 -6.10 3.02 10.08
CA VAL A 113 -6.05 2.25 11.35
C VAL A 113 -5.79 0.77 11.06
N ARG A 114 -6.51 0.19 10.11
CA ARG A 114 -6.29 -1.21 9.67
C ARG A 114 -4.88 -1.42 9.13
N LEU A 115 -4.39 -0.53 8.28
CA LEU A 115 -3.04 -0.63 7.71
C LEU A 115 -1.97 -0.59 8.82
N LEU A 116 -2.12 0.29 9.80
CA LEU A 116 -1.19 0.38 10.92
C LEU A 116 -1.19 -0.90 11.77
N TYR A 117 -2.38 -1.43 12.08
CA TYR A 117 -2.52 -2.67 12.85
C TYR A 117 -1.78 -3.82 12.16
N VAL A 118 -2.05 -4.00 10.88
CA VAL A 118 -1.43 -5.04 10.06
C VAL A 118 0.08 -4.87 10.02
N GLN A 119 0.57 -3.65 9.78
CA GLN A 119 2.01 -3.40 9.69
C GLN A 119 2.71 -3.74 11.01
N LYS A 120 2.06 -3.49 12.15
CA LYS A 120 2.56 -3.90 13.47
C LYS A 120 2.60 -5.42 13.60
N GLU A 121 1.54 -6.12 13.20
CA GLU A 121 1.51 -7.59 13.25
C GLU A 121 2.55 -8.22 12.31
N LEU A 122 2.67 -7.71 11.08
CA LEU A 122 3.70 -8.16 10.13
C LEU A 122 5.10 -7.97 10.70
N ARG A 123 5.38 -6.81 11.32
CA ARG A 123 6.67 -6.54 11.97
C ARG A 123 6.90 -7.46 13.18
N ARG A 124 5.84 -7.77 13.93
CA ARG A 124 5.92 -8.69 15.08
C ARG A 124 6.30 -10.10 14.61
N ILE A 125 5.60 -10.61 13.60
CA ILE A 125 5.84 -11.94 13.01
C ILE A 125 7.23 -11.99 12.36
N SER A 126 7.62 -10.94 11.62
CA SER A 126 8.92 -10.90 10.94
C SER A 126 10.12 -10.97 11.89
N ASN A 127 9.93 -10.54 13.14
CA ASN A 127 10.98 -10.51 14.16
C ASN A 127 11.05 -11.79 15.00
N GLN A 128 10.21 -12.80 14.73
CA GLN A 128 10.30 -14.10 15.39
C GLN A 128 11.44 -14.95 14.80
N GLU A 129 12.13 -15.73 15.64
CA GLU A 129 13.30 -16.53 15.25
C GLU A 129 13.06 -17.41 14.03
N GLU A 130 11.84 -17.94 13.88
CA GLU A 130 11.41 -18.76 12.73
C GLU A 130 11.47 -18.02 11.38
N TYR A 131 11.17 -16.72 11.37
CA TYR A 131 10.97 -15.94 10.13
C TYR A 131 12.09 -14.94 9.85
N VAL A 132 12.92 -14.59 10.84
CA VAL A 132 13.99 -13.57 10.71
C VAL A 132 14.93 -13.85 9.54
N GLN A 133 15.37 -15.09 9.36
CA GLN A 133 16.31 -15.44 8.29
C GLN A 133 15.67 -15.34 6.90
N GLN A 134 14.41 -15.74 6.76
CA GLN A 134 13.66 -15.68 5.50
C GLN A 134 13.33 -14.23 5.12
N VAL A 135 12.94 -13.40 6.10
CA VAL A 135 12.68 -11.97 5.91
C VAL A 135 13.95 -11.26 5.45
N LYS A 136 15.09 -11.54 6.09
CA LYS A 136 16.40 -10.98 5.70
C LYS A 136 16.73 -11.27 4.24
N TRP A 137 16.49 -12.51 3.79
CA TRP A 137 16.69 -12.89 2.39
C TRP A 137 15.73 -12.15 1.44
N LEU A 138 14.44 -12.05 1.79
CA LEU A 138 13.44 -11.36 0.97
C LEU A 138 13.69 -9.86 0.83
N THR A 139 14.19 -9.20 1.89
CA THR A 139 14.49 -7.76 1.88
C THR A 139 15.84 -7.41 1.25
N GLY A 140 16.71 -8.40 1.04
CA GLY A 140 18.05 -8.22 0.46
C GLY A 140 18.09 -8.32 -1.07
N ILE A 141 16.99 -8.73 -1.71
CA ILE A 141 16.89 -8.79 -3.17
C ILE A 141 16.70 -7.35 -3.69
N PRO A 142 17.61 -6.83 -4.55
CA PRO A 142 17.43 -5.51 -5.16
C PRO A 142 16.13 -5.48 -5.97
N ALA A 143 15.34 -4.43 -5.77
CA ALA A 143 14.08 -4.18 -6.49
C ALA A 143 14.33 -3.73 -7.93
#